data_AF-A0AAE3K0U1-F1
#
_entry.id   AF-A0AAE3K0U1-F1
#
_cell.length_a   1.000
_cell.length_b   1.000
_cell.length_c   1.000
_cell.angle_alpha   90.00
_cell.angle_beta   90.00
_cell.angle_gamma   90.00
#
_symmetry.space_group_name_H-M   'P 1'
#
loop_
_entity.id
_entity.type
_entity.pdbx_description
1 polymer ?
#
loop_
_entity_poly.entity_id
_entity_poly.type
_entity_poly.pdbx_seq_one_letter_code
_entity_poly.pdbx_strand_id
1 'polypeptide(L)'
;MKKASHERLRAVAVAAVIFAAVAVMTYATVRNSQRHSEVMPDTDKNTAEVDLGDGIFITGFGRYSGAYMEDGKNDTVTGIFMITVENRSEKTLQYGEITLTGSAGTAEFSVSTLPPKGKAVLLEKNRMEYRSANGFADRRLNNRVFFETEPTLCGDRIKIGGLDGKLNVTNISGKKIEGDVTVFYKNFRDGYYYGGITYRAAVNGGLEPGEVRQINAGHFSVKGSTVVFVTCP
;
A
#
# COMPACT_ATOMS: atom_id res chain seq x y z
N MET A 1 49.86 28.00 -5.87
CA MET A 1 49.29 27.03 -6.83
C MET A 1 48.59 25.81 -6.19
N LYS A 2 49.04 25.24 -5.06
CA LYS A 2 48.41 24.03 -4.46
C LYS A 2 46.99 24.23 -3.91
N LYS A 3 46.65 25.41 -3.38
CA LYS A 3 45.33 25.70 -2.74
C LYS A 3 44.17 25.72 -3.75
N ALA A 4 44.37 26.38 -4.90
CA ALA A 4 43.39 26.43 -5.99
C ALA A 4 43.14 25.06 -6.64
N SER A 5 44.15 24.18 -6.67
CA SER A 5 43.99 22.79 -7.14
C SER A 5 43.12 21.95 -6.20
N HIS A 6 43.22 22.17 -4.89
CA HIS A 6 42.43 21.46 -3.88
C HIS A 6 40.96 21.90 -3.87
N GLU A 7 40.69 23.19 -4.07
CA GLU A 7 39.33 23.71 -4.19
C GLU A 7 38.63 23.22 -5.45
N ARG A 8 39.36 23.14 -6.58
CA ARG A 8 38.83 22.57 -7.83
C ARG A 8 38.52 21.07 -7.69
N LEU A 9 39.39 20.28 -7.04
CA LEU A 9 39.11 18.87 -6.77
C LEU A 9 37.88 18.67 -5.86
N ARG A 10 37.72 19.50 -4.83
CA ARG A 10 36.56 19.45 -3.93
C ARG A 10 35.27 19.82 -4.65
N ALA A 11 35.29 20.87 -5.49
CA ALA A 11 34.13 21.28 -6.28
C ALA A 11 33.70 20.18 -7.27
N VAL A 12 34.66 19.52 -7.94
CA VAL A 12 34.38 18.41 -8.86
C VAL A 12 33.83 17.19 -8.12
N ALA A 13 34.37 16.86 -6.94
CA ALA A 13 33.86 15.75 -6.12
C ALA A 13 32.42 16.01 -5.62
N VAL A 14 32.13 17.23 -5.15
CA VAL A 14 30.78 17.62 -4.72
C VAL A 14 29.80 17.58 -5.90
N ALA A 15 30.20 18.10 -7.07
CA ALA A 15 29.37 18.03 -8.27
C ALA A 15 29.09 16.58 -8.71
N ALA A 16 30.10 15.70 -8.69
CA ALA A 16 29.93 14.29 -9.04
C ALA A 16 28.99 13.56 -8.07
N VAL A 17 29.08 13.83 -6.76
CA VAL A 17 28.15 13.27 -5.76
C VAL A 17 26.72 13.75 -5.99
N ILE A 18 26.54 15.04 -6.31
CA ILE A 18 25.21 15.59 -6.62
C ILE A 18 24.66 14.96 -7.90
N PHE A 19 25.45 14.84 -8.97
CA PHE A 19 25.02 14.20 -10.22
C PHE A 19 24.66 12.72 -10.03
N ALA A 20 25.44 11.98 -9.25
CA ALA A 20 25.12 10.59 -8.92
C ALA A 20 23.82 10.49 -8.09
N ALA A 21 23.62 11.37 -7.10
CA ALA A 21 22.40 11.40 -6.31
C ALA A 21 21.17 11.77 -7.15
N VAL A 22 21.31 12.75 -8.05
CA VAL A 22 20.25 13.12 -9.01
C VAL A 22 19.97 11.97 -9.95
N ALA A 23 20.98 11.32 -10.54
CA ALA A 23 20.78 10.18 -11.44
C ALA A 23 20.11 8.98 -10.73
N VAL A 24 20.48 8.68 -9.49
CA VAL A 24 19.83 7.64 -8.67
C VAL A 24 18.39 8.03 -8.34
N MET A 25 18.13 9.29 -7.99
CA MET A 25 16.76 9.78 -7.77
C MET A 25 15.94 9.72 -9.05
N THR A 26 16.45 10.21 -10.19
CA THR A 26 15.75 10.16 -11.48
C THR A 26 15.50 8.72 -11.90
N TYR A 27 16.47 7.81 -11.73
CA TYR A 27 16.28 6.38 -12.03
C TYR A 27 15.24 5.74 -11.10
N ALA A 28 15.26 6.04 -9.80
CA ALA A 28 14.25 5.58 -8.86
C ALA A 28 12.86 6.13 -9.21
N THR A 29 12.75 7.42 -9.56
CA THR A 29 11.50 8.06 -9.98
C THR A 29 10.97 7.49 -11.28
N VAL A 30 11.82 7.29 -12.30
CA VAL A 30 11.43 6.68 -13.59
C VAL A 30 10.97 5.24 -13.39
N ARG A 31 11.70 4.45 -12.60
CA ARG A 31 11.31 3.06 -12.29
C ARG A 31 10.01 3.00 -11.47
N ASN A 32 9.81 3.94 -10.54
CA ASN A 32 8.57 4.04 -9.76
C ASN A 32 7.38 4.49 -10.62
N SER A 33 7.62 5.42 -11.55
CA SER A 33 6.62 5.88 -12.52
C SER A 33 6.22 4.77 -13.50
N GLN A 34 7.16 3.92 -13.94
CA GLN A 34 6.84 2.77 -14.79
C GLN A 34 6.10 1.65 -14.06
N ARG A 35 6.33 1.47 -12.74
CA ARG A 35 5.49 0.59 -11.90
C ARG A 35 4.03 1.04 -11.80
N HIS A 36 3.78 2.33 -12.05
CA HIS A 36 2.48 2.98 -11.91
C HIS A 36 1.80 3.26 -13.26
N SER A 37 2.11 2.54 -14.35
CA SER A 37 1.28 2.64 -15.55
C SER A 37 -0.17 2.34 -15.15
N GLU A 38 -1.03 3.35 -15.25
CA GLU A 38 -2.42 3.34 -14.83
C GLU A 38 -3.17 2.27 -15.62
N VAL A 39 -3.27 1.07 -15.06
CA VAL A 39 -4.25 0.10 -15.52
C VAL A 39 -5.44 0.22 -14.59
N MET A 40 -6.52 0.73 -15.15
CA MET A 40 -7.80 0.85 -14.47
C MET A 40 -8.45 -0.54 -14.39
N PRO A 41 -9.04 -0.91 -13.24
CA PRO A 41 -9.84 -2.12 -13.14
C PRO A 41 -10.98 -2.07 -14.16
N ASP A 42 -11.13 -3.12 -14.97
CA ASP A 42 -12.24 -3.27 -15.91
C ASP A 42 -13.35 -4.08 -15.24
N THR A 43 -14.32 -3.37 -14.67
CA THR A 43 -15.44 -3.98 -13.94
C THR A 43 -16.60 -4.33 -14.88
N ASP A 44 -17.12 -5.54 -14.70
CA ASP A 44 -18.34 -6.00 -15.37
C ASP A 44 -19.54 -5.21 -14.80
N LYS A 45 -20.12 -4.35 -15.64
CA LYS A 45 -21.23 -3.46 -15.26
C LYS A 45 -22.54 -4.21 -15.01
N ASN A 46 -22.63 -5.49 -15.36
CA ASN A 46 -23.83 -6.29 -15.24
C ASN A 46 -23.85 -7.17 -13.97
N THR A 47 -22.89 -7.01 -13.07
CA THR A 47 -22.85 -7.80 -11.83
C THR A 47 -23.53 -7.05 -10.69
N ALA A 48 -24.51 -7.71 -10.05
CA ALA A 48 -25.08 -7.21 -8.81
C ALA A 48 -24.03 -7.25 -7.69
N GLU A 49 -24.17 -6.30 -6.76
CA GLU A 49 -23.41 -6.28 -5.52
C GLU A 49 -23.70 -7.52 -4.67
N VAL A 50 -22.72 -7.94 -3.88
CA VAL A 50 -22.81 -9.10 -2.99
C VAL A 50 -22.53 -8.68 -1.56
N ASP A 51 -23.49 -8.90 -0.68
CA ASP A 51 -23.26 -8.83 0.76
C ASP A 51 -22.52 -10.09 1.23
N LEU A 52 -21.34 -9.92 1.81
CA LEU A 52 -20.56 -11.01 2.40
C LEU A 52 -20.78 -11.16 3.90
N GLY A 53 -21.60 -10.30 4.51
CA GLY A 53 -21.80 -10.19 5.94
C GLY A 53 -20.84 -9.21 6.63
N ASP A 54 -21.15 -8.87 7.88
CA ASP A 54 -20.37 -7.98 8.75
C ASP A 54 -20.03 -6.61 8.13
N GLY A 55 -20.91 -6.13 7.24
CA GLY A 55 -20.75 -4.86 6.56
C GLY A 55 -19.72 -4.87 5.43
N ILE A 56 -19.27 -6.03 4.97
CA ILE A 56 -18.32 -6.14 3.85
C ILE A 56 -19.06 -6.56 2.58
N PHE A 57 -18.87 -5.78 1.51
CA PHE A 57 -19.56 -6.00 0.24
C PHE A 57 -18.57 -6.17 -0.90
N ILE A 58 -18.88 -7.09 -1.84
CA ILE A 58 -18.27 -7.08 -3.18
C ILE A 58 -19.10 -6.15 -4.05
N THR A 59 -18.50 -5.06 -4.50
CA THR A 59 -19.15 -4.01 -5.29
C THR A 59 -18.89 -4.14 -6.79
N GLY A 60 -18.06 -5.10 -7.21
CA GLY A 60 -17.72 -5.30 -8.60
C GLY A 60 -16.81 -6.49 -8.82
N PHE A 61 -16.90 -7.06 -10.02
CA PHE A 61 -16.07 -8.15 -10.52
C PHE A 61 -15.40 -7.70 -11.80
N GLY A 62 -14.22 -8.19 -12.12
CA GLY A 62 -13.55 -7.72 -13.34
C GLY A 62 -12.23 -8.36 -13.68
N ARG A 63 -11.58 -7.72 -14.66
CA ARG A 63 -10.22 -8.03 -15.10
C ARG A 63 -9.25 -6.96 -14.66
N TYR A 64 -8.07 -7.40 -14.27
CA TYR A 64 -6.95 -6.53 -13.97
C TYR A 64 -5.71 -6.96 -14.75
N SER A 65 -4.99 -5.98 -15.28
CA SER A 65 -3.65 -6.15 -15.84
C SER A 65 -2.74 -5.11 -15.20
N GLY A 66 -1.43 -5.35 -15.12
CA GLY A 66 -0.49 -4.44 -14.47
C GLY A 66 0.24 -5.10 -13.30
N ALA A 67 0.78 -4.30 -12.39
CA ALA A 67 1.54 -4.81 -11.25
C ALA A 67 0.67 -5.71 -10.36
N TYR A 68 1.21 -6.86 -9.94
CA TYR A 68 0.55 -7.75 -8.99
C TYR A 68 0.96 -7.42 -7.56
N MET A 69 0.02 -6.98 -6.72
CA MET A 69 0.33 -6.44 -5.39
C MET A 69 0.15 -7.44 -4.24
N GLU A 70 -0.42 -8.63 -4.47
CA GLU A 70 -0.89 -9.48 -3.37
C GLU A 70 0.22 -10.26 -2.64
N ASP A 71 1.41 -10.37 -3.24
CA ASP A 71 2.55 -11.09 -2.65
C ASP A 71 3.78 -10.21 -2.40
N GLY A 72 3.64 -8.90 -2.58
CA GLY A 72 4.73 -7.93 -2.42
C GLY A 72 5.81 -8.02 -3.50
N LYS A 73 5.63 -8.85 -4.54
CA LYS A 73 6.54 -8.88 -5.69
C LYS A 73 6.18 -7.77 -6.67
N ASN A 74 7.02 -7.58 -7.68
CA ASN A 74 6.86 -6.51 -8.67
C ASN A 74 6.65 -7.07 -10.07
N ASP A 75 5.99 -8.23 -10.14
CA ASP A 75 5.69 -8.90 -11.39
C ASP A 75 4.44 -8.27 -12.02
N THR A 76 4.37 -8.31 -13.35
CA THR A 76 3.19 -7.84 -14.09
C THR A 76 2.31 -9.03 -14.44
N VAL A 77 1.00 -8.85 -14.33
CA VAL A 77 -0.01 -9.84 -14.70
C VAL A 77 -0.96 -9.27 -15.75
N THR A 78 -1.69 -10.13 -16.45
CA THR A 78 -2.67 -9.73 -17.47
C THR A 78 -3.96 -10.52 -17.27
N GLY A 79 -5.11 -9.85 -17.33
CA GLY A 79 -6.43 -10.51 -17.32
C GLY A 79 -6.79 -11.25 -16.02
N ILE A 80 -6.12 -10.96 -14.91
CA ILE A 80 -6.35 -11.62 -13.63
C ILE A 80 -7.71 -11.22 -13.09
N PHE A 81 -8.39 -12.18 -12.48
CA PHE A 81 -9.62 -11.97 -11.77
C PHE A 81 -9.40 -11.01 -10.61
N MET A 82 -10.15 -9.91 -10.65
CA MET A 82 -10.23 -8.95 -9.56
C MET A 82 -11.66 -8.83 -9.03
N ILE A 83 -11.76 -8.42 -7.77
CA ILE A 83 -13.01 -7.94 -7.17
C ILE A 83 -12.78 -6.55 -6.55
N THR A 84 -13.79 -5.69 -6.60
CA THR A 84 -13.82 -4.50 -5.76
C THR A 84 -14.63 -4.81 -4.51
N VAL A 85 -14.11 -4.41 -3.36
CA VAL A 85 -14.78 -4.57 -2.07
C VAL A 85 -14.96 -3.22 -1.40
N GLU A 86 -15.99 -3.10 -0.57
CA GLU A 86 -16.24 -1.94 0.28
C GLU A 86 -16.49 -2.39 1.71
N ASN A 87 -15.84 -1.71 2.66
CA ASN A 87 -16.16 -1.86 4.07
C ASN A 87 -17.20 -0.79 4.46
N ARG A 88 -18.42 -1.24 4.71
CA ARG A 88 -19.54 -0.42 5.19
C ARG A 88 -19.82 -0.60 6.68
N SER A 89 -18.99 -1.38 7.38
CA SER A 89 -19.04 -1.43 8.83
C SER A 89 -18.46 -0.13 9.43
N GLU A 90 -18.75 0.09 10.71
CA GLU A 90 -18.19 1.21 11.48
C GLU A 90 -16.76 0.92 11.97
N LYS A 91 -16.20 -0.27 11.70
CA LYS A 91 -14.88 -0.69 12.17
C LYS A 91 -13.91 -0.94 11.04
N THR A 92 -12.62 -0.66 11.26
CA THR A 92 -11.58 -1.08 10.32
C THR A 92 -11.49 -2.61 10.32
N LEU A 93 -11.68 -3.21 9.14
CA LEU A 93 -11.40 -4.64 8.92
C LEU A 93 -9.89 -4.82 8.97
N GLN A 94 -9.40 -5.45 10.04
CA GLN A 94 -7.98 -5.71 10.23
C GLN A 94 -7.48 -6.77 9.25
N TYR A 95 -8.23 -7.86 9.10
CA TYR A 95 -7.98 -8.92 8.13
C TYR A 95 -9.27 -9.63 7.75
N GLY A 96 -9.38 -10.10 6.51
CA GLY A 96 -10.44 -10.99 6.04
C GLY A 96 -10.05 -11.73 4.78
N GLU A 97 -10.60 -12.93 4.60
CA GLU A 97 -10.42 -13.77 3.43
C GLU A 97 -11.74 -13.90 2.68
N ILE A 98 -11.72 -13.76 1.36
CA ILE A 98 -12.92 -13.90 0.54
C ILE A 98 -12.71 -15.11 -0.37
N THR A 99 -13.66 -16.03 -0.32
CA THR A 99 -13.66 -17.23 -1.18
C THR A 99 -14.93 -17.23 -2.04
N LEU A 100 -14.73 -17.39 -3.34
CA LEU A 100 -15.80 -17.53 -4.32
C LEU A 100 -15.70 -18.92 -4.95
N THR A 101 -16.76 -19.71 -4.86
CA THR A 101 -16.77 -21.10 -5.35
C THR A 101 -17.95 -21.33 -6.28
N GLY A 102 -17.73 -22.09 -7.35
CA GLY A 102 -18.80 -22.56 -8.23
C GLY A 102 -18.28 -23.33 -9.43
N SER A 103 -19.04 -23.30 -10.52
CA SER A 103 -18.69 -23.95 -11.79
C SER A 103 -17.38 -23.43 -12.41
N ALA A 104 -16.97 -22.20 -12.08
CA ALA A 104 -15.71 -21.62 -12.53
C ALA A 104 -14.48 -22.04 -11.68
N GLY A 105 -14.68 -22.84 -10.64
CA GLY A 105 -13.66 -23.23 -9.67
C GLY A 105 -13.74 -22.42 -8.37
N THR A 106 -12.61 -22.30 -7.68
CA THR A 106 -12.48 -21.57 -6.41
C THR A 106 -11.50 -20.42 -6.58
N ALA A 107 -11.97 -19.19 -6.39
CA ALA A 107 -11.15 -17.99 -6.38
C ALA A 107 -10.96 -17.47 -4.95
N GLU A 108 -9.73 -17.10 -4.60
CA GLU A 108 -9.37 -16.69 -3.25
C GLU A 108 -8.78 -15.28 -3.23
N PHE A 109 -9.23 -14.47 -2.28
CA PHE A 109 -8.77 -13.12 -2.06
C PHE A 109 -8.49 -12.89 -0.57
N SER A 110 -7.67 -11.89 -0.27
CA SER A 110 -7.49 -11.41 1.10
C SER A 110 -7.49 -9.91 1.12
N VAL A 111 -7.91 -9.34 2.24
CA VAL A 111 -7.82 -7.91 2.49
C VAL A 111 -7.35 -7.69 3.92
N SER A 112 -6.45 -6.73 4.10
CA SER A 112 -5.99 -6.26 5.39
C SER A 112 -6.11 -4.75 5.47
N THR A 113 -6.41 -4.26 6.68
CA THR A 113 -6.55 -2.84 7.01
C THR A 113 -7.44 -2.07 6.03
N LEU A 114 -8.70 -2.48 5.91
CA LEU A 114 -9.70 -1.75 5.14
C LEU A 114 -10.55 -0.89 6.09
N PRO A 115 -10.34 0.45 6.13
CA PRO A 115 -11.06 1.32 7.06
C PRO A 115 -12.56 1.43 6.72
N PRO A 116 -13.39 1.96 7.64
CA PRO A 116 -14.77 2.30 7.36
C PRO A 116 -14.90 3.16 6.10
N LYS A 117 -15.88 2.84 5.24
CA LYS A 117 -16.11 3.44 3.91
C LYS A 117 -14.94 3.23 2.92
N GLY A 118 -13.93 2.45 3.31
CA GLY A 118 -12.79 2.12 2.48
C GLY A 118 -13.20 1.17 1.36
N LYS A 119 -12.66 1.41 0.17
CA LYS A 119 -12.85 0.56 -1.01
C LYS A 119 -11.52 -0.04 -1.43
N ALA A 120 -11.49 -1.31 -1.81
CA ALA A 120 -10.27 -1.96 -2.27
C ALA A 120 -10.48 -2.71 -3.58
N VAL A 121 -9.44 -2.74 -4.42
CA VAL A 121 -9.31 -3.65 -5.57
C VAL A 121 -8.42 -4.80 -5.11
N LEU A 122 -8.97 -6.02 -5.11
CA LEU A 122 -8.27 -7.24 -4.72
C LEU A 122 -8.04 -8.12 -5.94
N LEU A 123 -6.85 -8.72 -6.04
CA LEU A 123 -6.51 -9.66 -7.10
C LEU A 123 -6.57 -11.10 -6.57
N GLU A 124 -6.97 -12.03 -7.43
CA GLU A 124 -7.04 -13.44 -7.06
C GLU A 124 -5.64 -13.99 -6.74
N LYS A 125 -5.50 -14.63 -5.57
CA LYS A 125 -4.22 -15.01 -4.95
C LYS A 125 -3.36 -15.94 -5.83
N ASN A 126 -4.01 -16.78 -6.62
CA ASN A 126 -3.36 -17.76 -7.49
C ASN A 126 -3.28 -17.30 -8.95
N ARG A 127 -3.57 -16.02 -9.23
CA ARG A 127 -3.56 -15.43 -10.57
C ARG A 127 -4.54 -16.15 -11.51
N MET A 128 -5.70 -16.56 -11.00
CA MET A 128 -6.80 -17.04 -11.83
C MET A 128 -7.24 -15.94 -12.80
N GLU A 129 -7.45 -16.29 -14.07
CA GLU A 129 -7.99 -15.36 -15.07
C GLU A 129 -9.51 -15.15 -14.89
N TYR A 130 -10.00 -13.94 -15.18
CA TYR A 130 -11.43 -13.66 -15.10
C TYR A 130 -12.22 -14.26 -16.27
N ARG A 131 -13.23 -15.07 -15.93
CA ARG A 131 -14.18 -15.63 -16.88
C ARG A 131 -15.54 -14.93 -16.83
N SER A 132 -16.23 -15.06 -15.69
CA SER A 132 -17.53 -14.42 -15.43
C SER A 132 -17.85 -14.53 -13.93
N ALA A 133 -18.52 -13.52 -13.36
CA ALA A 133 -19.01 -13.56 -11.99
C ALA A 133 -20.12 -14.61 -11.77
N ASN A 134 -20.88 -14.96 -12.82
CA ASN A 134 -21.96 -15.95 -12.74
C ASN A 134 -21.46 -17.38 -12.49
N GLY A 135 -20.16 -17.61 -12.71
CA GLY A 135 -19.52 -18.90 -12.44
C GLY A 135 -19.33 -19.20 -10.95
N PHE A 136 -19.51 -18.22 -10.06
CA PHE A 136 -19.29 -18.33 -8.62
C PHE A 136 -20.59 -18.14 -7.84
N ALA A 137 -21.22 -19.25 -7.46
CA ALA A 137 -22.51 -19.28 -6.79
C ALA A 137 -22.40 -19.11 -5.26
N ASP A 138 -21.35 -19.67 -4.65
CA ASP A 138 -21.06 -19.55 -3.23
C ASP A 138 -20.01 -18.46 -3.00
N ARG A 139 -20.29 -17.51 -2.10
CA ARG A 139 -19.49 -16.30 -1.90
C ARG A 139 -19.42 -16.01 -0.41
N ARG A 140 -18.22 -16.06 0.18
CA ARG A 140 -18.05 -16.03 1.64
C ARG A 140 -16.93 -15.12 2.08
N LEU A 141 -17.15 -14.44 3.20
CA LEU A 141 -16.11 -13.83 4.02
C LEU A 141 -15.71 -14.80 5.14
N ASN A 142 -14.49 -15.32 5.04
CA ASN A 142 -13.85 -16.25 5.96
C ASN A 142 -12.80 -15.53 6.81
N ASN A 143 -12.42 -16.13 7.94
CA ASN A 143 -11.27 -15.74 8.76
C ASN A 143 -11.11 -14.22 8.95
N ARG A 144 -12.17 -13.58 9.47
CA ARG A 144 -12.22 -12.12 9.60
C ARG A 144 -11.96 -11.65 11.02
N VAL A 145 -11.30 -10.50 11.14
CA VAL A 145 -11.06 -9.80 12.39
C VAL A 145 -11.12 -8.30 12.14
N PHE A 146 -11.83 -7.60 13.02
CA PHE A 146 -11.91 -6.14 13.04
C PHE A 146 -11.06 -5.62 14.18
N PHE A 147 -10.52 -4.42 14.04
CA PHE A 147 -9.90 -3.75 15.18
C PHE A 147 -10.93 -3.51 16.28
N GLU A 148 -10.57 -3.81 17.52
CA GLU A 148 -11.42 -3.50 18.68
C GLU A 148 -11.48 -1.98 18.92
N THR A 149 -10.33 -1.33 18.80
CA THR A 149 -10.13 0.13 18.88
C THR A 149 -9.60 0.61 17.53
N GLU A 150 -10.22 1.64 16.97
CA GLU A 150 -9.80 2.18 15.68
C GLU A 150 -8.33 2.61 15.71
N PRO A 151 -7.52 2.16 14.74
CA PRO A 151 -6.11 2.50 14.70
C PRO A 151 -5.93 3.97 14.33
N THR A 152 -4.92 4.62 14.88
CA THR A 152 -4.69 6.07 14.68
C THR A 152 -3.39 6.33 13.92
N LEU A 153 -3.22 7.57 13.48
CA LEU A 153 -1.96 8.02 12.88
C LEU A 153 -0.93 8.48 13.91
N CYS A 154 -1.25 8.43 15.21
CA CYS A 154 -0.45 9.07 16.27
C CYS A 154 -0.12 10.56 15.96
N GLY A 155 -1.06 11.30 15.35
CA GLY A 155 -0.79 12.61 14.74
C GLY A 155 -0.41 13.73 15.71
N ASP A 156 -0.63 13.52 17.01
CA ASP A 156 -0.19 14.38 18.11
C ASP A 156 1.28 14.15 18.50
N ARG A 157 1.87 13.01 18.10
CA ARG A 157 3.23 12.58 18.48
C ARG A 157 4.15 12.38 17.29
N ILE A 158 3.61 11.96 16.16
CA ILE A 158 4.34 11.56 14.97
C ILE A 158 3.85 12.37 13.77
N LYS A 159 4.81 12.93 13.02
CA LYS A 159 4.57 13.47 11.68
C LYS A 159 5.26 12.58 10.64
N ILE A 160 4.51 12.19 9.61
CA ILE A 160 5.02 11.40 8.49
C ILE A 160 5.22 12.29 7.27
N GLY A 161 6.41 12.24 6.68
CA GLY A 161 6.71 12.80 5.36
C GLY A 161 7.00 11.69 4.35
N GLY A 162 6.53 11.85 3.12
CA GLY A 162 6.72 10.87 2.05
C GLY A 162 7.88 11.23 1.10
N LEU A 163 8.62 10.21 0.67
CA LEU A 163 9.50 10.24 -0.49
C LEU A 163 9.31 8.90 -1.23
N ASP A 164 9.39 8.86 -2.55
CA ASP A 164 9.22 7.57 -3.25
C ASP A 164 10.22 6.52 -2.73
N GLY A 165 9.68 5.36 -2.33
CA GLY A 165 10.42 4.27 -1.72
C GLY A 165 10.83 4.46 -0.26
N LYS A 166 10.46 5.58 0.39
CA LYS A 166 10.91 5.94 1.75
C LYS A 166 9.87 6.74 2.54
N LEU A 167 10.00 6.72 3.86
CA LEU A 167 9.20 7.55 4.76
C LEU A 167 10.12 8.28 5.73
N ASN A 168 9.82 9.54 6.02
CA ASN A 168 10.44 10.30 7.09
C ASN A 168 9.48 10.30 8.28
N VAL A 169 9.92 9.75 9.41
CA VAL A 169 9.16 9.72 10.66
C VAL A 169 9.75 10.75 11.60
N THR A 170 8.95 11.73 12.00
CA THR A 170 9.37 12.83 12.88
C THR A 170 8.66 12.72 14.21
N ASN A 171 9.41 12.76 15.32
CA ASN A 171 8.83 12.91 16.65
C ASN A 171 8.52 14.39 16.91
N ILE A 172 7.23 14.72 16.97
CA ILE A 172 6.74 16.08 17.23
C ILE A 172 6.15 16.25 18.64
N SER A 173 6.22 15.22 19.48
CA SER A 173 5.58 15.21 20.79
C SER A 173 6.26 16.09 21.86
N GLY A 174 7.50 16.54 21.60
CA GLY A 174 8.35 17.23 22.58
C GLY A 174 8.90 16.33 23.69
N LYS A 175 8.63 15.02 23.65
CA LYS A 175 9.14 14.00 24.59
C LYS A 175 9.80 12.85 23.83
N LYS A 176 10.68 12.12 24.48
CA LYS A 176 11.27 10.91 23.89
C LYS A 176 10.17 9.86 23.67
N ILE A 177 10.17 9.22 22.50
CA ILE A 177 9.35 8.05 22.20
C ILE A 177 10.22 6.82 22.43
N GLU A 178 9.86 6.01 23.41
CA GLU A 178 10.58 4.79 23.79
C GLU A 178 10.04 3.59 23.01
N GLY A 179 10.88 2.89 22.25
CA GLY A 179 10.47 1.71 21.49
C GLY A 179 10.11 1.97 20.03
N ASP A 180 9.61 0.95 19.34
CA ASP A 180 9.51 0.97 17.89
C ASP A 180 8.28 1.77 17.40
N VAL A 181 8.49 2.61 16.38
CA VAL A 181 7.40 3.28 15.66
C VAL A 181 7.21 2.58 14.33
N THR A 182 6.06 1.93 14.13
CA THR A 182 5.75 1.23 12.87
C THR A 182 4.69 1.97 12.09
N VAL A 183 5.02 2.30 10.84
CA VAL A 183 4.11 2.95 9.88
C VAL A 183 3.51 1.89 8.97
N PHE A 184 2.18 1.83 8.93
CA PHE A 184 1.42 0.95 8.07
C PHE A 184 0.86 1.75 6.90
N TYR A 185 1.07 1.28 5.68
CA TYR A 185 0.67 2.00 4.46
C TYR A 185 0.16 1.05 3.39
N LYS A 186 -0.63 1.59 2.46
CA LYS A 186 -1.21 0.85 1.33
C LYS A 186 -1.08 1.65 0.05
N ASN A 187 -1.08 0.95 -1.08
CA ASN A 187 -1.25 1.60 -2.37
C ASN A 187 -2.66 2.18 -2.44
N PHE A 188 -2.78 3.44 -2.83
CA PHE A 188 -4.04 4.16 -2.85
C PHE A 188 -4.06 5.17 -3.99
N ARG A 189 -5.09 5.09 -4.82
CA ARG A 189 -5.37 6.03 -5.92
C ARG A 189 -6.85 5.99 -6.24
N ASP A 190 -7.39 7.12 -6.69
CA ASP A 190 -8.79 7.24 -7.15
C ASP A 190 -9.85 6.75 -6.14
N GLY A 191 -9.56 6.85 -4.84
CA GLY A 191 -10.47 6.41 -3.78
C GLY A 191 -10.43 4.90 -3.46
N TYR A 192 -9.52 4.14 -4.08
CA TYR A 192 -9.37 2.71 -3.85
C TYR A 192 -7.99 2.37 -3.27
N TYR A 193 -7.99 1.45 -2.30
CA TYR A 193 -6.82 0.70 -1.90
C TYR A 193 -6.52 -0.39 -2.94
N TYR A 194 -5.30 -0.40 -3.48
CA TYR A 194 -4.90 -1.38 -4.48
C TYR A 194 -4.10 -2.51 -3.82
N GLY A 195 -4.66 -3.71 -3.88
CA GLY A 195 -4.12 -4.90 -3.26
C GLY A 195 -4.66 -5.17 -1.85
N GLY A 196 -4.64 -6.45 -1.49
CA GLY A 196 -5.06 -6.96 -0.20
C GLY A 196 -4.09 -6.64 0.94
N ILE A 197 -2.79 -6.54 0.68
CA ILE A 197 -1.77 -6.43 1.72
C ILE A 197 -1.58 -5.00 2.26
N THR A 198 -1.30 -4.90 3.55
CA THR A 198 -0.81 -3.69 4.21
C THR A 198 0.69 -3.78 4.40
N TYR A 199 1.44 -2.83 3.84
CA TYR A 199 2.88 -2.77 4.00
C TYR A 199 3.24 -2.12 5.33
N ARG A 200 4.44 -2.44 5.85
CA ARG A 200 4.97 -1.86 7.08
C ARG A 200 6.41 -1.37 6.89
N ALA A 201 6.74 -0.28 7.55
CA ALA A 201 8.11 0.22 7.69
C ALA A 201 8.28 0.72 9.13
N ALA A 202 9.40 0.43 9.77
CA ALA A 202 9.60 0.72 11.20
C ALA A 202 10.86 1.55 11.47
N VAL A 203 10.74 2.44 12.44
CA VAL A 203 11.85 3.02 13.19
C VAL A 203 12.07 2.14 14.42
N ASN A 204 13.23 1.50 14.51
CA ASN A 204 13.55 0.66 15.66
C ASN A 204 14.27 1.47 16.75
N GLY A 205 13.94 1.21 18.02
CA GLY A 205 14.66 1.76 19.17
C GLY A 205 14.34 3.20 19.54
N GLY A 206 13.17 3.72 19.16
CA GLY A 206 12.70 5.04 19.60
C GLY A 206 13.18 6.23 18.78
N LEU A 207 12.66 7.40 19.19
CA LEU A 207 12.95 8.70 18.60
C LEU A 207 13.10 9.77 19.69
N GLU A 208 14.20 10.52 19.63
CA GLU A 208 14.39 11.70 20.47
C GLU A 208 13.43 12.84 20.09
N PRO A 209 13.14 13.80 20.99
CA PRO A 209 12.29 14.95 20.67
C PRO A 209 12.81 15.71 19.44
N GLY A 210 11.96 15.90 18.43
CA GLY A 210 12.34 16.59 17.19
C GLY A 210 13.19 15.76 16.21
N GLU A 211 13.56 14.52 16.57
CA GLU A 211 14.31 13.63 15.68
C GLU A 211 13.49 13.29 14.44
N VAL A 212 14.16 13.30 13.28
CA VAL A 212 13.64 12.79 12.01
C VAL A 212 14.45 11.57 11.62
N ARG A 213 13.78 10.43 11.43
CA ARG A 213 14.41 9.22 10.90
C ARG A 213 13.78 8.82 9.57
N GLN A 214 14.63 8.64 8.57
CA GLN A 214 14.24 8.12 7.27
C GLN A 214 14.28 6.60 7.27
N ILE A 215 13.20 5.96 6.85
CA ILE A 215 13.05 4.50 6.78
C ILE A 215 12.74 4.05 5.37
N ASN A 216 13.19 2.86 5.02
CA ASN A 216 12.91 2.25 3.72
C ASN A 216 11.45 1.77 3.66
N ALA A 217 10.75 2.15 2.60
CA ALA A 217 9.37 1.81 2.34
C ALA A 217 9.22 1.54 0.82
N GLY A 218 9.81 0.46 0.34
CA GLY A 218 10.04 0.23 -1.10
C GLY A 218 8.80 0.14 -2.00
N HIS A 219 7.60 0.01 -1.40
CA HIS A 219 6.32 0.03 -2.09
C HIS A 219 5.58 1.36 -1.95
N PHE A 220 6.12 2.30 -1.18
CA PHE A 220 5.49 3.61 -0.96
C PHE A 220 5.79 4.54 -2.13
N SER A 221 4.73 5.19 -2.63
CA SER A 221 4.78 6.24 -3.62
C SER A 221 4.05 7.45 -3.09
N VAL A 222 4.63 8.64 -3.21
CA VAL A 222 4.00 9.89 -2.72
C VAL A 222 2.66 10.15 -3.41
N LYS A 223 2.52 9.72 -4.67
CA LYS A 223 1.28 9.90 -5.45
C LYS A 223 0.34 8.69 -5.40
N GLY A 224 0.86 7.52 -5.05
CA GLY A 224 0.16 6.23 -5.21
C GLY A 224 0.00 5.44 -3.93
N SER A 225 0.25 6.05 -2.77
CA SER A 225 0.14 5.38 -1.47
C SER A 225 -0.40 6.32 -0.40
N THR A 226 -0.99 5.73 0.63
CA THR A 226 -1.40 6.44 1.85
C THR A 226 -0.96 5.68 3.07
N VAL A 227 -0.60 6.40 4.13
CA VAL A 227 -0.49 5.82 5.46
C VAL A 227 -1.89 5.50 5.94
N VAL A 228 -2.08 4.30 6.48
CA VAL A 228 -3.38 3.85 7.02
C VAL A 228 -3.40 3.94 8.55
N PHE A 229 -2.30 3.62 9.22
CA PHE A 229 -2.14 3.89 10.66
C PHE A 229 -0.67 3.81 11.08
N VAL A 230 -0.40 4.20 12.33
CA VAL A 230 0.91 4.12 12.97
C VAL A 230 0.74 3.46 14.33
N THR A 231 1.62 2.53 14.68
CA THR A 231 1.77 2.11 16.08
C THR A 231 2.89 2.93 16.69
N CYS A 232 2.57 3.67 17.74
CA CYS A 232 3.54 4.41 18.54
C CYS A 232 3.33 4.03 20.03
N PRO A 233 4.40 3.64 20.74
CA PRO A 233 4.38 3.45 22.19
C PRO A 233 4.28 4.81 22.89
#